data_AF-A0A353Q7H0-F1
#
_entry.id   AF-A0A353Q7H0-F1
#
_cell.length_a   1.000
_cell.length_b   1.000
_cell.length_c   1.000
_cell.angle_alpha   90.00
_cell.angle_beta   90.00
_cell.angle_gamma   90.00
#
_symmetry.space_group_name_H-M   'P 1'
#
loop_
_entity.id
_entity.type
_entity.pdbx_description
1 polymer ?
#
loop_
_entity_poly.entity_id
_entity_poly.type
_entity_poly.pdbx_seq_one_letter_code
_entity_poly.pdbx_strand_id
1 'polypeptide(L)'
;MATINGFKGFDKNLKCRGKQYEVNKTFEEDVDPEICESGMHFCENPFDVFGYYAPGTSRFCEVEGSDKTSKGNDKISCSKLKIKAEIGLSGIIGAGIKFCLDRVKWTEDNIATGDCSGASATGNYSGASAT
;
A
#
# COMPACT_ATOMS: atom_id res chain seq x y z
N MET A 1 10.99 -16.76 -10.17
CA MET A 1 10.92 -15.29 -10.29
C MET A 1 10.15 -14.77 -9.09
N ALA A 2 10.67 -13.77 -8.37
CA ALA A 2 9.95 -13.20 -7.25
C ALA A 2 8.80 -12.32 -7.77
N THR A 3 7.60 -12.56 -7.28
CA THR A 3 6.44 -11.70 -7.51
C THR A 3 6.11 -10.97 -6.22
N ILE A 4 5.74 -9.70 -6.33
CA ILE A 4 5.35 -8.87 -5.20
C ILE A 4 3.90 -8.47 -5.38
N ASN A 5 3.06 -8.86 -4.43
CA ASN A 5 1.67 -8.45 -4.40
C ASN A 5 1.54 -7.07 -3.76
N GLY A 6 0.62 -6.28 -4.26
CA GLY A 6 0.29 -4.99 -3.67
C GLY A 6 -0.96 -4.39 -4.29
N PHE A 7 -1.08 -3.09 -4.09
CA PHE A 7 -2.27 -2.31 -4.40
C PHE A 7 -1.87 -1.10 -5.23
N LYS A 8 -2.67 -0.81 -6.25
CA LYS A 8 -2.47 0.36 -7.10
C LYS A 8 -3.77 1.12 -7.28
N GLY A 9 -3.69 2.43 -7.08
CA GLY A 9 -4.74 3.38 -7.41
C GLY A 9 -4.63 3.84 -8.86
N PHE A 10 -5.78 4.14 -9.45
CA PHE A 10 -5.93 4.70 -10.78
C PHE A 10 -6.95 5.82 -10.77
N ASP A 11 -6.93 6.64 -11.82
CA ASP A 11 -8.04 7.56 -12.08
C ASP A 11 -9.36 6.79 -12.39
N LYS A 12 -10.49 7.50 -12.42
CA LYS A 12 -11.83 6.97 -12.76
C LYS A 12 -11.84 6.10 -14.02
N ASN A 13 -10.96 6.42 -14.96
CA ASN A 13 -10.82 5.74 -16.25
C ASN A 13 -9.82 4.57 -16.26
N LEU A 14 -9.33 4.10 -15.10
CA LEU A 14 -8.24 3.12 -15.03
C LEU A 14 -6.96 3.60 -15.75
N LYS A 15 -6.67 4.89 -15.64
CA LYS A 15 -5.48 5.51 -16.24
C LYS A 15 -4.46 5.91 -15.18
N CYS A 16 -3.18 5.80 -15.53
CA CYS A 16 -2.06 6.29 -14.72
C CYS A 16 -1.04 6.94 -15.66
N ARG A 17 -0.71 8.22 -15.44
CA ARG A 17 0.21 9.02 -16.28
C ARG A 17 -0.08 8.92 -17.80
N GLY A 18 -1.35 8.91 -18.19
CA GLY A 18 -1.78 8.80 -19.59
C GLY A 18 -1.82 7.39 -20.20
N LYS A 19 -1.28 6.37 -19.50
CA LYS A 19 -1.39 4.96 -19.91
C LYS A 19 -2.74 4.38 -19.46
N GLN A 20 -3.40 3.68 -20.37
CA GLN A 20 -4.62 2.93 -20.09
C GLN A 20 -4.27 1.56 -19.54
N TYR A 21 -4.90 1.19 -18.44
CA TYR A 21 -4.80 -0.13 -17.85
C TYR A 21 -6.14 -0.86 -17.90
N GLU A 22 -6.08 -2.18 -17.76
CA GLU A 22 -7.25 -3.05 -17.76
C GLU A 22 -7.07 -4.15 -16.71
N VAL A 23 -8.17 -4.49 -16.04
CA VAL A 23 -8.21 -5.56 -15.04
C VAL A 23 -8.01 -6.91 -15.75
N ASN A 24 -7.32 -7.85 -15.10
CA ASN A 24 -6.89 -9.15 -15.65
C ASN A 24 -5.88 -9.07 -16.80
N LYS A 25 -5.26 -7.90 -17.05
CA LYS A 25 -4.17 -7.78 -18.02
C LYS A 25 -2.81 -7.60 -17.34
N THR A 26 -1.79 -8.02 -18.07
CA THR A 26 -0.38 -7.82 -17.73
C THR A 26 0.20 -6.77 -18.64
N PHE A 27 0.94 -5.84 -18.04
CA PHE A 27 1.63 -4.75 -18.71
C PHE A 27 3.12 -4.91 -18.45
N GLU A 28 3.92 -4.63 -19.46
CA GLU A 28 5.38 -4.72 -19.41
C GLU A 28 5.96 -3.43 -19.98
N GLU A 29 6.97 -2.91 -19.31
CA GLU A 29 7.78 -1.79 -19.76
C GLU A 29 9.25 -2.21 -19.72
N ASP A 30 9.94 -2.09 -20.87
CA ASP A 30 11.37 -2.33 -20.97
C ASP A 30 12.14 -1.09 -20.46
N VAL A 31 11.94 -0.80 -19.17
CA VAL A 31 12.61 0.28 -18.45
C VAL A 31 13.19 -0.29 -17.17
N ASP A 32 14.35 0.23 -16.76
CA ASP A 32 14.88 -0.05 -15.44
C ASP A 32 14.01 0.73 -14.42
N PRO A 33 13.33 0.03 -13.49
CA PRO A 33 12.34 0.65 -12.64
C PRO A 33 13.04 1.49 -11.56
N GLU A 34 12.97 2.81 -11.73
CA GLU A 34 13.47 3.78 -10.77
C GLU A 34 12.32 4.43 -10.02
N ILE A 35 12.47 4.54 -8.70
CA ILE A 35 11.44 5.11 -7.83
C ILE A 35 11.12 6.53 -8.29
N CYS A 36 9.84 6.81 -8.55
CA CYS A 36 9.29 8.09 -8.99
C CYS A 36 9.62 8.53 -10.43
N GLU A 37 10.70 8.05 -11.03
CA GLU A 37 11.09 8.36 -12.41
C GLU A 37 10.49 7.40 -13.43
N SER A 38 10.73 6.09 -13.28
CA SER A 38 10.51 5.10 -14.35
C SER A 38 9.79 3.83 -13.86
N GLY A 39 8.97 3.25 -14.75
CA GLY A 39 8.25 2.00 -14.49
C GLY A 39 6.89 2.16 -13.82
N MET A 40 6.33 1.03 -13.41
CA MET A 40 4.97 0.93 -12.89
C MET A 40 4.97 0.90 -11.36
N HIS A 41 4.49 2.00 -10.77
CA HIS A 41 4.44 2.16 -9.33
C HIS A 41 3.19 1.54 -8.69
N PHE A 42 3.36 0.82 -7.58
CA PHE A 42 2.30 0.31 -6.72
C PHE A 42 2.77 0.31 -5.26
N CYS A 43 1.85 0.11 -4.30
CA CYS A 43 2.17 0.10 -2.87
C CYS A 43 1.92 -1.30 -2.28
N GLU A 44 2.76 -1.75 -1.36
CA GLU A 44 2.53 -3.03 -0.66
C GLU A 44 1.42 -2.87 0.39
N ASN A 45 1.42 -1.73 1.09
CA ASN A 45 0.40 -1.35 2.05
C ASN A 45 -0.80 -0.69 1.32
N PRO A 46 -2.03 -1.18 1.53
CA PRO A 46 -3.25 -0.61 0.97
C PRO A 46 -3.46 0.88 1.28
N PHE A 47 -3.11 1.32 2.49
CA PHE A 47 -3.40 2.70 2.93
C PHE A 47 -2.43 3.74 2.36
N ASP A 48 -1.21 3.33 2.01
CA ASP A 48 -0.22 4.19 1.35
C ASP A 48 -0.72 4.65 -0.04
N VAL A 49 -1.59 3.87 -0.68
CA VAL A 49 -2.23 4.24 -1.95
C VAL A 49 -3.04 5.53 -1.83
N PHE A 50 -3.64 5.80 -0.66
CA PHE A 50 -4.45 7.00 -0.43
C PHE A 50 -3.63 8.30 -0.39
N GLY A 51 -2.32 8.22 -0.15
CA GLY A 51 -1.42 9.37 -0.29
C GLY A 51 -1.29 9.86 -1.73
N TYR A 52 -1.59 9.00 -2.73
CA TYR A 52 -1.45 9.32 -4.15
C TYR A 52 -2.77 9.40 -4.90
N TYR A 53 -3.78 8.67 -4.42
CA TYR A 53 -5.08 8.57 -5.08
C TYR A 53 -6.18 8.77 -4.05
N ALA A 54 -6.92 9.88 -4.20
CA ALA A 54 -7.96 10.26 -3.26
C ALA A 54 -9.09 9.20 -3.23
N PRO A 55 -9.54 8.76 -2.04
CA PRO A 55 -10.68 7.87 -1.94
C PRO A 55 -11.95 8.57 -2.49
N GLY A 56 -12.76 7.84 -3.25
CA GLY A 56 -14.04 8.32 -3.78
C GLY A 56 -14.01 8.83 -5.22
N THR A 57 -12.86 9.25 -5.73
CA THR A 57 -12.68 9.57 -7.17
C THR A 57 -11.76 8.59 -7.88
N SER A 58 -10.97 7.82 -7.14
CA SER A 58 -10.03 6.85 -7.71
C SER A 58 -10.59 5.42 -7.69
N ARG A 59 -10.08 4.59 -8.61
CA ARG A 59 -10.32 3.14 -8.65
C ARG A 59 -9.11 2.41 -8.08
N PHE A 60 -9.34 1.34 -7.34
CA PHE A 60 -8.29 0.60 -6.65
C PHE A 60 -8.28 -0.85 -7.12
N CYS A 61 -7.11 -1.33 -7.52
CA CYS A 61 -6.91 -2.71 -7.95
C CYS A 61 -5.81 -3.38 -7.16
N GLU A 62 -5.96 -4.69 -6.99
CA GLU A 62 -4.87 -5.57 -6.58
C GLU A 62 -3.97 -5.83 -7.78
N VAL A 63 -2.66 -5.73 -7.55
CA VAL A 63 -1.65 -5.85 -8.58
C VAL A 63 -0.53 -6.77 -8.13
N GLU A 64 0.16 -7.35 -9.11
CA GLU A 64 1.32 -8.20 -8.90
C GLU A 64 2.45 -7.68 -9.78
N GLY A 65 3.52 -7.21 -9.15
CA GLY A 65 4.74 -6.78 -9.81
C GLY A 65 5.73 -7.94 -9.96
N SER A 66 6.43 -8.02 -11.09
CA SER A 66 7.46 -9.02 -11.35
C SER A 66 8.63 -8.47 -12.18
N ASP A 67 9.59 -9.35 -12.47
CA ASP A 67 10.84 -9.08 -13.22
C ASP A 67 11.81 -8.17 -12.46
N LYS A 68 12.01 -6.93 -12.91
CA LYS A 68 12.81 -5.95 -12.18
C LYS A 68 11.88 -5.24 -11.22
N THR A 69 12.28 -5.17 -9.94
CA THR A 69 11.53 -4.44 -8.92
C THR A 69 12.49 -3.58 -8.10
N SER A 70 12.06 -2.37 -7.78
CA SER A 70 12.78 -1.44 -6.92
C SER A 70 11.83 -1.02 -5.79
N LYS A 71 12.19 -1.36 -4.55
CA LYS A 71 11.37 -1.09 -3.35
C LYS A 71 11.87 0.18 -2.68
N GLY A 72 11.00 1.20 -2.64
CA GLY A 72 11.17 2.40 -1.83
C GLY A 72 10.54 2.22 -0.45
N ASN A 73 10.39 3.34 0.26
CA ASN A 73 9.82 3.35 1.62
C ASN A 73 8.33 2.97 1.64
N ASP A 74 7.56 3.53 0.69
CA ASP A 74 6.09 3.45 0.64
C ASP A 74 5.58 2.87 -0.70
N LYS A 75 6.42 2.89 -1.74
CA LYS A 75 6.11 2.39 -3.09
C LYS A 75 7.11 1.38 -3.59
N ILE A 76 6.67 0.60 -4.55
CA ILE A 76 7.47 -0.32 -5.35
C ILE A 76 7.29 0.04 -6.81
N SER A 77 8.39 0.14 -7.56
CA SER A 77 8.35 0.24 -9.02
C SER A 77 8.73 -1.10 -9.62
N CYS A 78 8.03 -1.51 -10.68
CA CYS A 78 8.34 -2.74 -11.41
C CYS A 78 8.30 -2.56 -12.93
N SER A 79 9.06 -3.39 -13.65
CA SER A 79 9.00 -3.45 -15.13
C SER A 79 7.79 -4.22 -15.64
N LYS A 80 7.30 -5.21 -14.89
CA LYS A 80 6.10 -5.99 -15.27
C LYS A 80 5.05 -5.91 -14.17
N LEU A 81 3.84 -5.48 -14.53
CA LEU A 81 2.72 -5.31 -13.62
C LEU A 81 1.50 -6.04 -14.16
N LYS A 82 0.98 -6.98 -13.38
CA LYS A 82 -0.30 -7.64 -13.64
C LYS A 82 -1.38 -7.04 -12.76
N ILE A 83 -2.47 -6.59 -13.37
CA ILE A 83 -3.66 -6.18 -12.62
C ILE A 83 -4.54 -7.40 -12.42
N LYS A 84 -4.71 -7.82 -11.17
CA LYS A 84 -5.49 -9.02 -10.82
C LYS A 84 -6.98 -8.72 -10.86
N ALA A 85 -7.44 -7.94 -9.89
CA ALA A 85 -8.85 -7.63 -9.71
C ALA A 85 -9.03 -6.20 -9.25
N GLU A 86 -10.16 -5.60 -9.61
CA GLU A 86 -10.61 -4.36 -8.99
C GLU A 86 -11.27 -4.67 -7.66
N ILE A 87 -10.77 -4.05 -6.60
CA ILE A 87 -11.28 -4.23 -5.23
C ILE A 87 -12.15 -3.06 -4.78
N GLY A 88 -12.04 -1.92 -5.47
CA GLY A 88 -12.77 -0.70 -5.12
C GLY A 88 -12.39 -0.14 -3.74
N LEU A 89 -13.14 0.86 -3.27
CA LEU A 89 -12.86 1.51 -2.00
C LEU A 89 -13.08 0.58 -0.79
N SER A 90 -14.17 -0.18 -0.79
CA SER A 90 -14.46 -1.13 0.29
C SER A 90 -13.42 -2.23 0.39
N GLY A 91 -12.95 -2.76 -0.75
CA GLY A 91 -11.96 -3.82 -0.77
C GLY A 91 -10.57 -3.35 -0.32
N ILE A 92 -10.12 -2.16 -0.74
CA ILE A 92 -8.83 -1.62 -0.28
C ILE A 92 -8.86 -1.29 1.22
N ILE A 93 -9.99 -0.80 1.75
CA ILE A 93 -10.16 -0.59 3.20
C ILE A 93 -10.09 -1.92 3.94
N GLY A 94 -10.80 -2.95 3.47
CA GLY A 94 -10.77 -4.28 4.08
C GLY A 94 -9.36 -4.90 4.06
N ALA A 95 -8.64 -4.74 2.95
CA ALA A 95 -7.25 -5.15 2.84
C ALA A 95 -6.34 -4.39 3.82
N GLY A 96 -6.54 -3.08 3.98
CA GLY A 96 -5.77 -2.25 4.90
C GLY A 96 -6.00 -2.62 6.35
N ILE A 97 -7.26 -2.83 6.75
CA ILE A 97 -7.59 -3.32 8.09
C ILE A 97 -6.90 -4.67 8.34
N LYS A 98 -7.01 -5.62 7.40
CA LYS A 98 -6.35 -6.92 7.52
C LYS A 98 -4.83 -6.79 7.64
N PHE A 99 -4.21 -5.92 6.85
CA PHE A 99 -2.77 -5.65 6.91
C PHE A 99 -2.35 -5.11 8.28
N CYS A 100 -3.13 -4.19 8.87
CA CYS A 100 -2.88 -3.70 10.23
C CYS A 100 -3.05 -4.81 11.27
N LEU A 101 -4.15 -5.56 11.24
CA LEU A 101 -4.45 -6.62 12.20
C LEU A 101 -3.39 -7.74 12.22
N ASP A 102 -2.84 -8.08 11.05
CA ASP A 102 -1.78 -9.09 10.89
C ASP A 102 -0.45 -8.65 11.52
N ARG A 103 -0.19 -7.35 11.50
CA ARG A 103 1.06 -6.75 12.01
C ARG A 103 0.98 -6.34 13.48
N VAL A 104 -0.22 -6.27 14.04
CA VAL A 104 -0.44 -6.01 15.47
C VAL A 104 -0.03 -7.26 16.26
N LYS A 105 0.90 -7.06 17.21
CA LYS A 105 1.17 -8.05 18.25
C LYS A 105 0.07 -7.94 19.29
N TRP A 106 -0.91 -8.82 19.21
CA TRP A 106 -1.93 -8.93 20.24
C TRP A 106 -1.27 -9.45 21.52
N THR A 107 -1.06 -8.55 22.48
CA THR A 107 -0.61 -8.91 23.82
C THR A 107 -1.82 -8.88 24.74
N GLU A 108 -2.03 -9.92 25.54
CA GLU A 108 -3.02 -9.95 26.63
C GLU A 108 -2.55 -9.15 27.86
N ASP A 109 -1.63 -8.21 27.68
CA ASP A 109 -1.01 -7.47 28.77
C ASP A 109 -1.83 -6.23 29.17
N ASN A 110 -1.62 -5.81 30.41
CA ASN A 110 -2.43 -4.89 31.19
C ASN A 110 -2.79 -3.60 30.43
N ILE A 111 -4.01 -3.58 29.88
CA ILE A 111 -4.62 -2.36 29.35
C ILE A 111 -4.87 -1.44 30.54
N ALA A 112 -4.27 -0.26 30.52
CA ALA A 112 -4.47 0.71 31.56
C ALA A 112 -5.92 1.23 31.50
N THR A 113 -6.75 0.75 32.44
CA THR A 113 -8.22 0.93 32.43
C THR A 113 -8.70 2.01 33.41
N GLY A 114 -7.79 2.76 34.04
CA GLY A 114 -8.11 3.84 34.98
C GLY A 114 -8.17 5.23 34.34
N ASP A 115 -8.93 6.15 34.92
CA ASP A 115 -8.86 7.59 34.61
C ASP A 115 -7.43 8.11 34.86
N CYS A 116 -6.91 8.94 33.93
CA CYS A 116 -5.53 9.46 33.93
C CYS A 116 -4.41 8.40 33.80
N SER A 117 -4.66 7.26 33.18
CA SER A 117 -3.63 6.22 33.01
C SER A 117 -2.62 6.57 31.91
N GLY A 118 -1.35 6.70 32.29
CA GLY A 118 -0.29 7.34 31.50
C GLY A 118 0.23 6.58 30.27
N ALA A 119 0.85 7.36 29.37
CA ALA A 119 1.55 6.88 28.19
C ALA A 119 2.89 6.22 28.56
N SER A 120 3.15 5.00 28.07
CA SER A 120 4.44 4.30 28.24
C SER A 120 5.20 4.24 26.91
N ALA A 121 6.47 4.65 26.94
CA ALA A 121 7.35 4.77 25.79
C ALA A 121 8.62 3.94 26.02
N THR A 122 8.64 2.69 25.54
CA THR A 122 9.81 1.81 25.66
C THR A 122 10.63 1.81 24.36
N GLY A 123 11.59 2.74 24.27
CA GLY A 123 12.56 2.81 23.17
C GLY A 123 13.48 4.05 23.27
N ASN A 124 14.69 3.98 22.70
CA ASN A 124 15.59 5.14 22.67
C ASN A 124 15.01 6.20 21.72
N TYR A 125 14.85 7.45 22.20
CA TYR A 125 14.13 8.57 21.55
C TYR A 125 12.59 8.48 21.53
N SER A 126 11.97 7.70 22.42
CA SER A 126 10.50 7.67 22.50
C SER A 126 9.96 8.78 23.42
N GLY A 127 9.05 9.61 22.91
CA GLY A 127 8.34 10.62 23.70
C GLY A 127 6.96 10.13 24.11
N ALA A 128 6.75 9.93 25.41
CA ALA A 128 5.42 9.79 26.00
C ALA A 128 5.02 11.14 26.61
N SER A 129 3.86 11.68 26.22
CA SER A 129 3.29 12.89 26.81
C SER A 129 1.91 12.58 27.36
N ALA A 130 1.72 12.87 28.65
CA ALA A 130 0.44 12.90 29.34
C ALA A 130 0.32 14.29 29.99
N THR A 131 -0.81 14.97 29.79
CA THR A 131 -1.08 16.32 30.32
C THR A 131 -1.46 16.29 31.79
#